data_AF-A0A935D1U8-F1
#
_entry.id   AF-A0A935D1U8-F1
#
_cell.length_a   1.000
_cell.length_b   1.000
_cell.length_c   1.000
_cell.angle_alpha   90.00
_cell.angle_beta   90.00
_cell.angle_gamma   90.00
#
_symmetry.space_group_name_H-M   'P 1'
#
loop_
_entity.id
_entity.type
_entity.pdbx_description
1 polymer ?
#
loop_
_entity_poly.entity_id
_entity_poly.type
_entity_poly.pdbx_seq_one_letter_code
_entity_poly.pdbx_strand_id
1 'polypeptide(L)'
;MPALPKLAAVPRAIAAAAAVVAMAGAAACSAPVGEPAASFDTTAKSRAAFASAEATLVELEWDGEVVADWSGGAPDAIANQLLYTIGALNELASVGQLERVEITNRVVSPIPGGGGQHLVTYHAKLPVAWNRRRPTPSTFTLKLPRRGYWSSLVDFAATYGGTCVDASAHGVDAGSMWYYYRVLRPSCALAPSDAIEIMATVAPSAGNTTGKYPEYHRVWQDDLLKAVVIVGKYEEGATSFSDPGLEGYAQFVDHVRQKLARAATGPVVTTPPGLPTHPGVAYPDITLEASLPTGKTARVHFLLVDNVRTQGASFDARYASLTSDADFINYSGHAGLGANVRALLDKGTWSAGQHLLFFMNGCDTFAYVDGRLREARTALNTDDPTGTKYLDMISNAMPSYANAYSSEPVVLDALIDWQTPRTFADIFRSIDYRQVVAVTGEEDNEFVPGMPVGTVPAPAPDAATDGGPLTPDAGDARPGTPGTPSATPSAGPLPSTPAIEPSSGAQEPSGCACETAPGRAPAEPPLGGLGLAVAGALVAARRRRPT
;
A
#
# COMPACT_ATOMS: atom_id res chain seq x y z
N MET A 1 11.06 -85.87 -55.19
CA MET A 1 10.56 -86.86 -54.20
C MET A 1 10.31 -86.14 -52.88
N PRO A 2 9.24 -86.49 -52.15
CA PRO A 2 8.30 -85.52 -51.60
C PRO A 2 7.98 -85.74 -50.10
N ALA A 3 7.25 -84.81 -49.46
CA ALA A 3 6.02 -85.07 -48.68
C ALA A 3 5.57 -83.85 -47.84
N LEU A 4 4.42 -83.28 -48.21
CA LEU A 4 3.45 -82.53 -47.36
C LEU A 4 2.73 -83.51 -46.39
N PRO A 5 1.71 -83.17 -45.54
CA PRO A 5 1.11 -81.90 -45.06
C PRO A 5 0.67 -81.89 -43.55
N LYS A 6 0.03 -80.80 -43.07
CA LYS A 6 -1.31 -80.70 -42.38
C LYS A 6 -1.39 -79.41 -41.53
N LEU A 7 -2.30 -78.45 -41.81
CA LEU A 7 -3.70 -78.29 -41.33
C LEU A 7 -3.80 -78.36 -39.78
N ALA A 8 -4.47 -77.50 -39.01
CA ALA A 8 -5.42 -76.41 -39.22
C ALA A 8 -5.65 -75.68 -37.86
N ALA A 9 -6.12 -74.42 -37.87
CA ALA A 9 -7.25 -73.91 -37.07
C ALA A 9 -7.36 -72.36 -37.10
N VAL A 10 -8.50 -71.91 -37.61
CA VAL A 10 -9.18 -70.60 -37.51
C VAL A 10 -10.52 -70.93 -36.78
N PRO A 11 -11.35 -70.04 -36.18
CA PRO A 11 -11.37 -68.57 -36.11
C PRO A 11 -11.64 -67.99 -34.69
N ARG A 12 -11.69 -66.66 -34.57
CA ARG A 12 -12.87 -65.98 -33.99
C ARG A 12 -12.93 -64.52 -34.43
N ALA A 13 -13.96 -64.21 -35.20
CA ALA A 13 -14.47 -62.86 -35.43
C ALA A 13 -15.31 -62.43 -34.22
N ILE A 14 -15.17 -61.17 -33.78
CA ILE A 14 -16.23 -60.46 -33.05
C ILE A 14 -16.35 -59.06 -33.65
N ALA A 15 -17.61 -58.69 -33.82
CA ALA A 15 -18.15 -57.65 -34.67
C ALA A 15 -17.98 -56.23 -34.10
N ALA A 16 -18.09 -55.29 -35.04
CA ALA A 16 -18.23 -53.86 -34.82
C ALA A 16 -19.47 -53.52 -33.97
N ALA A 17 -19.30 -52.58 -33.05
CA ALA A 17 -20.37 -51.76 -32.51
C ALA A 17 -19.93 -50.29 -32.65
N ALA A 18 -20.58 -49.59 -33.57
CA ALA A 18 -20.46 -48.15 -33.76
C ALA A 18 -21.22 -47.45 -32.62
N ALA A 19 -20.51 -46.65 -31.83
CA ALA A 19 -21.10 -45.68 -30.93
C ALA A 19 -21.01 -44.29 -31.59
N VAL A 20 -22.13 -43.84 -32.15
CA VAL A 20 -22.34 -42.44 -32.54
C VAL A 20 -22.53 -41.65 -31.24
N VAL A 21 -21.47 -40.97 -30.79
CA VAL A 21 -21.59 -39.95 -29.75
C VAL A 21 -22.01 -38.65 -30.44
N ALA A 22 -23.29 -38.30 -30.28
CA ALA A 22 -23.78 -36.97 -30.61
C ALA A 22 -23.18 -35.97 -29.62
N MET A 23 -22.14 -35.24 -30.03
CA MET A 23 -21.68 -34.05 -29.32
C MET A 23 -22.67 -32.91 -29.59
N ALA A 24 -23.56 -32.68 -28.63
CA ALA A 24 -24.31 -31.44 -28.53
C ALA A 24 -23.33 -30.31 -28.19
N GLY A 25 -23.01 -29.49 -29.18
CA GLY A 25 -22.23 -28.27 -29.00
C GLY A 25 -23.05 -27.24 -28.24
N ALA A 26 -22.88 -27.20 -26.92
CA ALA A 26 -23.20 -26.03 -26.13
C ALA A 26 -22.08 -25.00 -26.37
N ALA A 27 -22.33 -24.02 -27.25
CA ALA A 27 -21.55 -22.80 -27.30
C ALA A 27 -21.84 -21.99 -26.02
N ALA A 28 -21.19 -22.37 -24.92
CA ALA A 28 -21.10 -21.54 -23.74
C ALA A 28 -20.17 -20.37 -24.09
N CYS A 29 -20.75 -19.21 -24.39
CA CYS A 29 -20.02 -17.95 -24.39
C CYS A 29 -19.56 -17.72 -22.94
N SER A 30 -18.34 -18.13 -22.61
CA SER A 30 -17.65 -17.64 -21.42
C SER A 30 -17.35 -16.16 -21.67
N ALA A 31 -18.26 -15.31 -21.24
CA ALA A 31 -17.97 -13.90 -21.09
C ALA A 31 -16.81 -13.76 -20.09
N PRO A 32 -15.78 -12.95 -20.38
CA PRO A 32 -14.77 -12.62 -19.37
C PRO A 32 -15.50 -11.90 -18.24
N VAL A 33 -15.50 -12.50 -17.05
CA VAL A 33 -15.99 -11.86 -15.83
C VAL A 33 -14.93 -10.82 -15.45
N GLY A 34 -15.10 -9.59 -15.93
CA GLY A 34 -14.42 -8.45 -15.35
C GLY A 34 -15.03 -8.22 -13.98
N GLU A 35 -14.21 -8.32 -12.93
CA GLU A 35 -14.69 -8.14 -11.57
C GLU A 35 -14.96 -6.65 -11.26
N PRO A 36 -15.98 -6.35 -10.46
CA PRO A 36 -16.35 -4.98 -10.13
C PRO A 36 -15.26 -4.31 -9.28
N ALA A 37 -14.94 -3.05 -9.57
CA ALA A 37 -14.02 -2.27 -8.76
C ALA A 37 -14.53 -2.19 -7.30
N ALA A 38 -13.61 -2.12 -6.33
CA ALA A 38 -13.99 -1.95 -4.92
C ALA A 38 -14.95 -0.77 -4.79
N SER A 39 -16.17 -1.02 -4.28
CA SER A 39 -17.17 0.03 -4.16
C SER A 39 -16.68 1.11 -3.21
N PHE A 40 -16.51 2.33 -3.70
CA PHE A 40 -16.21 3.45 -2.81
C PHE A 40 -17.36 3.66 -1.83
N ASP A 41 -17.03 3.70 -0.55
CA ASP A 41 -17.94 4.18 0.47
C ASP A 41 -18.25 5.66 0.19
N THR A 42 -19.55 5.96 0.06
CA THR A 42 -20.06 7.30 -0.30
C THR A 42 -20.30 8.20 0.91
N THR A 43 -19.94 7.75 2.12
CA THR A 43 -20.05 8.58 3.33
C THR A 43 -18.82 9.47 3.50
N ALA A 44 -19.04 10.69 4.00
CA ALA A 44 -17.95 11.62 4.31
C ALA A 44 -17.06 11.00 5.38
N LYS A 45 -15.88 10.52 4.98
CA LYS A 45 -14.89 9.96 5.91
C LYS A 45 -14.24 11.12 6.65
N SER A 46 -14.05 10.96 7.96
CA SER A 46 -13.31 11.95 8.75
C SER A 46 -11.94 12.20 8.11
N ARG A 47 -11.54 13.47 8.03
CA ARG A 47 -10.21 13.84 7.53
C ARG A 47 -9.18 13.31 8.53
N ALA A 48 -8.54 12.18 8.24
CA ALA A 48 -7.49 11.68 9.12
C ALA A 48 -6.25 12.58 9.02
N ALA A 49 -5.44 12.56 10.08
CA ALA A 49 -4.17 13.25 10.08
C ALA A 49 -3.27 12.73 8.95
N PHE A 50 -2.39 13.61 8.49
CA PHE A 50 -1.44 13.36 7.43
C PHE A 50 -0.14 14.10 7.75
N ALA A 51 0.93 13.32 7.92
CA ALA A 51 2.27 13.86 8.01
C ALA A 51 3.19 13.24 6.96
N SER A 52 4.02 14.08 6.35
CA SER A 52 5.06 13.67 5.40
C SER A 52 6.22 14.67 5.47
N ALA A 53 7.42 14.21 5.11
CA ALA A 53 8.57 15.09 4.88
C ALA A 53 8.47 15.81 3.52
N GLU A 54 7.99 15.11 2.50
CA GLU A 54 8.10 15.51 1.09
C GLU A 54 6.75 15.84 0.44
N ALA A 55 5.63 15.54 1.09
CA ALA A 55 4.29 15.86 0.60
C ALA A 55 3.48 16.74 1.55
N THR A 56 2.51 17.45 0.98
CA THR A 56 1.41 18.10 1.70
C THR A 56 0.10 17.51 1.18
N LEU A 57 -0.86 17.27 2.08
CA LEU A 57 -2.18 16.81 1.67
C LEU A 57 -2.97 17.98 1.10
N VAL A 58 -3.46 17.84 -0.12
CA VAL A 58 -4.41 18.76 -0.74
C VAL A 58 -5.71 18.04 -1.04
N GLU A 59 -6.79 18.79 -1.23
CA GLU A 59 -8.09 18.29 -1.64
C GLU A 59 -8.32 18.78 -3.07
N LEU A 60 -8.50 17.83 -4.00
CA LEU A 60 -9.02 18.11 -5.33
C LEU A 60 -10.53 17.95 -5.31
N GLU A 61 -11.27 18.98 -5.71
CA GLU A 61 -12.74 18.97 -5.68
C GLU A 61 -13.30 19.37 -7.05
N TRP A 62 -14.22 18.56 -7.60
CA TRP A 62 -14.82 18.78 -8.92
C TRP A 62 -16.19 18.13 -9.08
N ASP A 63 -16.95 18.60 -10.08
CA ASP A 63 -18.11 17.89 -10.62
C ASP A 63 -17.68 17.11 -11.87
N GLY A 64 -17.91 15.80 -11.85
CA GLY A 64 -17.48 14.86 -12.88
C GLY A 64 -18.65 14.20 -13.60
N GLU A 65 -18.35 13.60 -14.74
CA GLU A 65 -19.26 12.73 -15.47
C GLU A 65 -18.55 11.45 -15.93
N VAL A 66 -19.28 10.34 -16.00
CA VAL A 66 -18.78 9.10 -16.58
C VAL A 66 -19.93 8.36 -17.27
N VAL A 67 -19.65 7.77 -18.42
CA VAL A 67 -20.58 6.87 -19.09
C VAL A 67 -20.40 5.47 -18.54
N ALA A 68 -21.48 4.89 -18.02
CA ALA A 68 -21.55 3.54 -17.49
C ALA A 68 -22.39 2.63 -18.41
N ASP A 69 -22.13 1.33 -18.36
CA ASP A 69 -23.04 0.31 -18.90
C ASP A 69 -23.84 -0.37 -17.77
N TRP A 70 -24.76 -1.27 -18.13
CA TRP A 70 -25.57 -1.99 -17.14
C TRP A 70 -24.80 -3.04 -16.34
N SER A 71 -23.59 -3.42 -16.75
CA SER A 71 -22.90 -4.60 -16.20
C SER A 71 -22.17 -4.32 -14.88
N GLY A 72 -21.61 -3.12 -14.70
CA GLY A 72 -20.96 -2.69 -13.45
C GLY A 72 -21.71 -1.62 -12.66
N GLY A 73 -22.72 -0.98 -13.26
CA GLY A 73 -23.45 0.11 -12.62
C GLY A 73 -22.60 1.38 -12.40
N ALA A 74 -23.19 2.36 -11.73
CA ALA A 74 -22.59 3.69 -11.57
C ALA A 74 -21.34 3.73 -10.67
N PRO A 75 -21.28 3.04 -9.51
CA PRO A 75 -20.11 3.06 -8.64
C PRO A 75 -18.83 2.55 -9.31
N ASP A 76 -18.92 1.41 -10.01
CA ASP A 76 -17.76 0.80 -10.67
C ASP A 76 -17.23 1.67 -11.81
N ALA A 77 -18.12 2.28 -12.58
CA ALA A 77 -17.71 3.19 -13.66
C ALA A 77 -16.97 4.42 -13.12
N ILE A 78 -17.42 4.99 -11.99
CA ILE A 78 -16.71 6.08 -11.31
C ILE A 78 -15.35 5.55 -10.82
N ALA A 79 -15.31 4.41 -10.13
CA ALA A 79 -14.07 3.82 -9.63
C ALA A 79 -13.02 3.57 -10.69
N ASN A 80 -13.41 2.93 -11.79
CA ASN A 80 -12.51 2.70 -12.91
C ASN A 80 -12.01 4.00 -13.54
N GLN A 81 -12.85 5.03 -13.64
CA GLN A 81 -12.43 6.34 -14.14
C GLN A 81 -11.43 7.00 -13.16
N LEU A 82 -11.68 6.93 -11.85
CA LEU A 82 -10.83 7.56 -10.84
C LEU A 82 -9.47 6.87 -10.68
N LEU A 83 -9.33 5.59 -11.03
CA LEU A 83 -8.02 4.93 -11.09
C LEU A 83 -7.03 5.70 -11.99
N TYR A 84 -7.49 6.34 -13.07
CA TYR A 84 -6.63 7.12 -13.96
C TYR A 84 -6.09 8.41 -13.31
N THR A 85 -6.63 8.83 -12.16
CA THR A 85 -6.04 9.93 -11.39
C THR A 85 -4.67 9.53 -10.83
N ILE A 86 -4.42 8.25 -10.55
CA ILE A 86 -3.14 7.74 -10.03
C ILE A 86 -2.03 8.07 -11.01
N GLY A 87 -2.11 7.56 -12.25
CA GLY A 87 -1.10 7.85 -13.26
C GLY A 87 -0.98 9.33 -13.59
N ALA A 88 -2.12 10.04 -13.72
CA ALA A 88 -2.13 11.47 -14.04
C ALA A 88 -1.41 12.32 -12.97
N LEU A 89 -1.58 11.99 -11.69
CA LEU A 89 -0.91 12.67 -10.58
C LEU A 89 0.56 12.20 -10.42
N ASN A 90 0.85 10.93 -10.71
CA ASN A 90 2.21 10.37 -10.66
C ASN A 90 3.20 11.12 -11.57
N GLU A 91 2.73 11.66 -12.70
CA GLU A 91 3.54 12.54 -13.57
C GLU A 91 4.08 13.78 -12.83
N LEU A 92 3.41 14.18 -11.75
CA LEU A 92 3.77 15.29 -10.88
C LEU A 92 4.40 14.83 -9.55
N ALA A 93 4.78 13.55 -9.47
CA ALA A 93 5.30 12.92 -8.26
C ALA A 93 4.35 13.04 -7.05
N SER A 94 3.05 12.92 -7.31
CA SER A 94 1.95 13.04 -6.34
C SER A 94 0.95 11.90 -6.57
N VAL A 95 0.13 11.55 -5.59
CA VAL A 95 -0.90 10.52 -5.79
C VAL A 95 -2.14 10.75 -4.93
N GLY A 96 -3.30 10.35 -5.44
CA GLY A 96 -4.58 10.44 -4.74
C GLY A 96 -4.85 9.24 -3.84
N GLN A 97 -5.47 9.46 -2.68
CA GLN A 97 -5.92 8.41 -1.76
C GLN A 97 -7.34 7.97 -2.14
N LEU A 98 -7.46 7.04 -3.08
CA LEU A 98 -8.75 6.66 -3.66
C LEU A 98 -9.73 6.06 -2.65
N GLU A 99 -9.27 5.37 -1.60
CA GLU A 99 -10.18 4.87 -0.56
C GLU A 99 -10.90 5.98 0.21
N ARG A 100 -10.33 7.19 0.22
CA ARG A 100 -10.87 8.36 0.90
C ARG A 100 -11.53 9.36 -0.02
N VAL A 101 -11.75 8.99 -1.29
CA VAL A 101 -12.52 9.85 -2.17
C VAL A 101 -13.96 9.94 -1.67
N GLU A 102 -14.46 11.14 -1.47
CA GLU A 102 -15.87 11.37 -1.17
C GLU A 102 -16.62 11.55 -2.48
N ILE A 103 -17.61 10.69 -2.74
CA ILE A 103 -18.48 10.78 -3.93
C ILE A 103 -19.90 11.11 -3.48
N THR A 104 -20.39 12.28 -3.91
CA THR A 104 -21.73 12.79 -3.56
C THR A 104 -22.49 13.23 -4.82
N ASN A 105 -23.75 13.64 -4.64
CA ASN A 105 -24.60 14.19 -5.72
C ASN A 105 -24.69 13.31 -6.97
N ARG A 106 -24.64 11.99 -6.79
CA ARG A 106 -24.66 11.03 -7.89
C ARG A 106 -26.03 11.00 -8.56
N VAL A 107 -26.08 11.29 -9.86
CA VAL A 107 -27.29 11.21 -10.69
C VAL A 107 -27.01 10.30 -11.87
N VAL A 108 -27.93 9.36 -12.12
CA VAL A 108 -27.85 8.42 -13.26
C VAL A 108 -28.96 8.77 -14.24
N SER A 109 -28.61 9.03 -15.49
CA SER A 109 -29.56 9.38 -16.55
C SER A 109 -29.33 8.50 -17.79
N PRO A 110 -30.39 7.98 -18.43
CA PRO A 110 -30.22 7.20 -19.66
C PRO A 110 -29.69 8.07 -20.80
N ILE A 111 -28.80 7.53 -21.63
CA ILE A 111 -28.34 8.19 -22.85
C ILE A 111 -29.28 7.78 -24.00
N PRO A 112 -30.06 8.70 -24.61
CA PRO A 112 -30.94 8.37 -25.72
C PRO A 112 -30.16 7.75 -26.89
N GLY A 113 -30.58 6.56 -27.32
CA GLY A 113 -29.88 5.81 -28.37
C GLY A 113 -28.55 5.18 -27.96
N GLY A 114 -28.15 5.28 -26.68
CA GLY A 114 -26.86 4.79 -26.16
C GLY A 114 -26.79 3.29 -25.93
N GLY A 115 -27.68 2.48 -26.51
CA GLY A 115 -27.62 1.01 -26.39
C GLY A 115 -27.69 0.48 -24.95
N GLY A 116 -28.37 1.20 -24.05
CA GLY A 116 -28.42 0.87 -22.62
C GLY A 116 -27.34 1.55 -21.77
N GLN A 117 -26.50 2.40 -22.35
CA GLN A 117 -25.58 3.23 -21.56
C GLN A 117 -26.30 4.32 -20.77
N HIS A 118 -25.69 4.71 -19.65
CA HIS A 118 -26.14 5.80 -18.81
C HIS A 118 -25.03 6.81 -18.61
N LEU A 119 -25.41 8.08 -18.53
CA LEU A 119 -24.56 9.15 -18.03
C LEU A 119 -24.71 9.19 -16.51
N VAL A 120 -23.58 9.10 -15.82
CA VAL A 120 -23.50 9.28 -14.38
C VAL A 120 -22.80 10.61 -14.12
N THR A 121 -23.47 11.54 -13.48
CA THR A 121 -22.83 12.77 -12.97
C THR A 121 -22.62 12.63 -11.47
N TYR A 122 -21.54 13.20 -10.96
CA TYR A 122 -21.19 13.11 -9.54
C TYR A 122 -20.37 14.31 -9.10
N HIS A 123 -20.32 14.55 -7.80
CA HIS A 123 -19.35 15.44 -7.18
C HIS A 123 -18.29 14.60 -6.47
N ALA A 124 -17.01 14.93 -6.66
CA ALA A 124 -15.90 14.20 -6.07
C ALA A 124 -14.95 15.12 -5.32
N LYS A 125 -14.48 14.61 -4.19
CA LYS A 125 -13.43 15.21 -3.38
C LYS A 125 -12.34 14.19 -3.07
N LEU A 126 -11.16 14.38 -3.65
CA LEU A 126 -10.04 13.46 -3.59
C LEU A 126 -8.89 14.05 -2.76
N PRO A 127 -8.52 13.41 -1.63
CA PRO A 127 -7.28 13.73 -0.94
C PRO A 127 -6.08 13.32 -1.80
N VAL A 128 -5.10 14.22 -1.95
CA VAL A 128 -3.89 14.00 -2.76
C VAL A 128 -2.66 14.34 -1.95
N ALA A 129 -1.72 13.40 -1.85
CA ALA A 129 -0.38 13.65 -1.36
C ALA A 129 0.41 14.42 -2.44
N TRP A 130 0.42 15.74 -2.32
CA TRP A 130 1.05 16.65 -3.29
C TRP A 130 2.52 16.88 -2.97
N ASN A 131 3.39 16.68 -3.95
CA ASN A 131 4.83 16.87 -3.78
C ASN A 131 5.19 18.32 -3.41
N ARG A 132 5.82 18.54 -2.26
CA ARG A 132 6.24 19.88 -1.78
C ARG A 132 7.31 20.52 -2.65
N ARG A 133 8.00 19.75 -3.49
CA ARG A 133 8.98 20.28 -4.46
C ARG A 133 8.33 20.93 -5.66
N ARG A 134 7.00 20.83 -5.78
CA ARG A 134 6.20 21.51 -6.79
C ARG A 134 5.27 22.52 -6.13
N PRO A 135 5.12 23.74 -6.69
CA PRO A 135 4.09 24.66 -6.24
C PRO A 135 2.72 24.00 -6.29
N THR A 136 1.93 24.14 -5.24
CA THR A 136 0.53 23.71 -5.23
C THR A 136 -0.29 24.70 -6.07
N PRO A 137 -0.93 24.27 -7.17
CA PRO A 137 -1.78 25.15 -7.95
C PRO A 137 -3.10 25.40 -7.22
N SER A 138 -3.85 26.44 -7.60
CA SER A 138 -5.22 26.66 -7.13
C SER A 138 -6.27 25.81 -7.88
N THR A 139 -5.90 25.30 -9.05
CA THR A 139 -6.74 24.47 -9.92
C THR A 139 -5.90 23.42 -10.62
N PHE A 140 -6.48 22.26 -10.91
CA PHE A 140 -5.84 21.19 -11.65
C PHE A 140 -6.78 20.62 -12.70
N THR A 141 -6.32 20.48 -13.94
CA THR A 141 -7.14 19.91 -15.02
C THR A 141 -6.92 18.40 -15.08
N LEU A 142 -7.94 17.65 -14.67
CA LEU A 142 -8.02 16.20 -14.81
C LEU A 142 -8.44 15.86 -16.24
N LYS A 143 -7.75 14.87 -16.84
CA LYS A 143 -8.11 14.30 -18.14
C LYS A 143 -8.38 12.82 -17.97
N LEU A 144 -9.66 12.45 -17.89
CA LEU A 144 -10.08 11.11 -17.50
C LEU A 144 -10.81 10.40 -18.65
N PRO A 145 -10.78 9.06 -18.73
CA PRO A 145 -11.59 8.32 -19.70
C PRO A 145 -13.07 8.68 -19.56
N ARG A 146 -13.75 8.96 -20.66
CA ARG A 146 -15.17 9.34 -20.63
C ARG A 146 -16.09 8.18 -20.25
N ARG A 147 -15.65 6.95 -20.50
CA ARG A 147 -16.39 5.71 -20.29
C ARG A 147 -15.65 4.87 -19.27
N GLY A 148 -16.35 4.47 -18.21
CA GLY A 148 -15.77 3.75 -17.07
C GLY A 148 -16.02 2.24 -17.05
N TYR A 149 -16.69 1.69 -18.06
CA TYR A 149 -16.97 0.25 -18.13
C TYR A 149 -15.84 -0.51 -18.84
N TRP A 150 -15.62 -1.77 -18.45
CA TRP A 150 -14.42 -2.55 -18.77
C TRP A 150 -14.09 -2.62 -20.27
N SER A 151 -15.06 -2.96 -21.13
CA SER A 151 -14.81 -3.08 -22.57
C SER A 151 -14.36 -1.76 -23.20
N SER A 152 -14.84 -0.61 -22.73
CA SER A 152 -14.34 0.68 -23.20
C SER A 152 -12.93 0.98 -22.70
N LEU A 153 -12.52 0.47 -21.54
CA LEU A 153 -11.16 0.65 -21.03
C LEU A 153 -10.16 -0.23 -21.77
N VAL A 154 -10.60 -1.41 -22.26
CA VAL A 154 -9.84 -2.23 -23.21
C VAL A 154 -9.58 -1.44 -24.50
N ASP A 155 -10.62 -0.83 -25.07
CA ASP A 155 -10.48 0.00 -26.28
C ASP A 155 -9.60 1.24 -26.02
N PHE A 156 -9.76 1.88 -24.84
CA PHE A 156 -8.95 3.03 -24.43
C PHE A 156 -7.47 2.66 -24.30
N ALA A 157 -7.16 1.53 -23.66
CA ALA A 157 -5.79 1.03 -23.54
C ALA A 157 -5.19 0.63 -24.88
N ALA A 158 -5.95 -0.04 -25.75
CA ALA A 158 -5.49 -0.37 -27.10
C ALA A 158 -5.19 0.89 -27.93
N THR A 159 -5.97 1.96 -27.75
CA THR A 159 -5.83 3.21 -28.51
C THR A 159 -4.69 4.09 -27.99
N TYR A 160 -4.57 4.24 -26.67
CA TYR A 160 -3.72 5.25 -26.04
C TYR A 160 -2.54 4.68 -25.25
N GLY A 161 -2.50 3.36 -25.04
CA GLY A 161 -1.47 2.67 -24.26
C GLY A 161 -0.05 2.76 -24.83
N GLY A 162 0.11 3.22 -26.09
CA GLY A 162 1.42 3.49 -26.69
C GLY A 162 1.90 4.94 -26.60
N THR A 163 1.01 5.90 -26.30
CA THR A 163 1.30 7.35 -26.43
C THR A 163 1.04 8.15 -25.16
N CYS A 164 0.15 7.65 -24.30
CA CYS A 164 -0.32 8.30 -23.07
C CYS A 164 0.14 7.58 -21.81
N VAL A 165 1.28 6.88 -21.87
CA VAL A 165 1.83 6.12 -20.76
C VAL A 165 3.27 6.51 -20.44
N ASP A 166 3.78 6.06 -19.31
CA ASP A 166 5.18 6.17 -18.95
C ASP A 166 6.09 5.48 -19.98
N ALA A 167 7.32 5.97 -20.14
CA ALA A 167 8.26 5.40 -21.10
C ALA A 167 8.78 4.02 -20.66
N SER A 168 8.75 3.75 -19.34
CA SER A 168 9.04 2.42 -18.78
C SER A 168 7.82 1.50 -18.73
N ALA A 169 6.67 1.94 -19.24
CA ALA A 169 5.46 1.13 -19.23
C ALA A 169 5.63 -0.15 -20.06
N HIS A 170 5.12 -1.26 -19.53
CA HIS A 170 5.22 -2.58 -20.14
C HIS A 170 3.95 -3.37 -19.78
N GLY A 171 3.55 -4.29 -20.66
CA GLY A 171 2.29 -5.05 -20.48
C GLY A 171 1.08 -4.14 -20.30
N VAL A 172 1.02 -3.02 -21.04
CA VAL A 172 -0.05 -2.04 -20.91
C VAL A 172 -1.35 -2.62 -21.47
N ASP A 173 -2.33 -2.79 -20.60
CA ASP A 173 -3.69 -3.20 -20.93
C ASP A 173 -4.71 -2.40 -20.08
N ALA A 174 -6.00 -2.74 -20.16
CA ALA A 174 -7.03 -2.06 -19.36
C ALA A 174 -6.81 -2.18 -17.84
N GLY A 175 -6.17 -3.25 -17.39
CA GLY A 175 -5.89 -3.53 -15.99
C GLY A 175 -4.68 -2.78 -15.44
N SER A 176 -3.77 -2.32 -16.30
CA SER A 176 -2.51 -1.65 -15.87
C SER A 176 -2.34 -0.22 -16.42
N MET A 177 -3.04 0.18 -17.47
CA MET A 177 -2.81 1.48 -18.12
C MET A 177 -3.01 2.66 -17.17
N TRP A 178 -4.02 2.62 -16.30
CA TRP A 178 -4.34 3.71 -15.37
C TRP A 178 -3.15 4.07 -14.45
N TYR A 179 -2.31 3.10 -14.10
CA TYR A 179 -1.09 3.28 -13.30
C TYR A 179 0.01 3.99 -14.13
N TYR A 180 0.19 3.51 -15.35
CA TYR A 180 1.17 4.06 -16.28
C TYR A 180 0.74 5.36 -16.95
N TYR A 181 -0.52 5.77 -16.81
CA TYR A 181 -1.08 6.91 -17.53
C TYR A 181 -0.27 8.19 -17.29
N ARG A 182 0.13 8.91 -18.35
CA ARG A 182 0.92 10.15 -18.32
C ARG A 182 0.33 11.16 -19.29
N VAL A 183 -0.76 11.77 -18.87
CA VAL A 183 -1.63 12.56 -19.75
C VAL A 183 -1.12 13.98 -20.00
N LEU A 184 -0.19 14.48 -19.18
CA LEU A 184 0.39 15.82 -19.38
C LEU A 184 1.55 15.79 -20.38
N ARG A 185 1.96 14.60 -20.84
CA ARG A 185 2.98 14.46 -21.88
C ARG A 185 2.50 15.04 -23.21
N PRO A 186 3.37 15.77 -23.93
CA PRO A 186 3.01 16.32 -25.25
C PRO A 186 2.62 15.26 -26.29
N SER A 187 3.09 14.01 -26.13
CA SER A 187 2.74 12.88 -27.01
C SER A 187 1.33 12.36 -26.78
N CYS A 188 0.70 12.67 -25.64
CA CYS A 188 -0.62 12.17 -25.31
C CYS A 188 -1.70 13.07 -25.90
N ALA A 189 -2.26 12.66 -27.04
CA ALA A 189 -3.37 13.32 -27.71
C ALA A 189 -4.63 12.45 -27.61
N LEU A 190 -5.47 12.74 -26.62
CA LEU A 190 -6.76 12.06 -26.44
C LEU A 190 -7.82 12.64 -27.37
N ALA A 191 -8.64 11.80 -28.00
CA ALA A 191 -9.80 12.26 -28.73
C ALA A 191 -10.86 12.81 -27.76
N PRO A 192 -11.54 13.94 -28.09
CA PRO A 192 -12.60 14.50 -27.24
C PRO A 192 -13.80 13.56 -27.00
N SER A 193 -13.96 12.51 -27.82
CA SER A 193 -14.97 11.48 -27.62
C SER A 193 -14.62 10.48 -26.51
N ASP A 194 -13.33 10.31 -26.23
CA ASP A 194 -12.82 9.19 -25.43
C ASP A 194 -12.39 9.65 -24.03
N ALA A 195 -12.14 10.95 -23.87
CA ALA A 195 -11.78 11.56 -22.61
C ALA A 195 -12.61 12.81 -22.32
N ILE A 196 -12.70 13.13 -21.03
CA ILE A 196 -13.25 14.39 -20.54
C ILE A 196 -12.12 15.20 -19.90
N GLU A 197 -12.19 16.52 -20.04
CA GLU A 197 -11.34 17.45 -19.31
C GLU A 197 -12.17 18.13 -18.24
N ILE A 198 -11.77 17.96 -16.98
CA ILE A 198 -12.46 18.51 -15.82
C ILE A 198 -11.48 19.40 -15.05
N MET A 199 -11.92 20.60 -14.68
CA MET A 199 -11.13 21.47 -13.81
C MET A 199 -11.51 21.21 -12.35
N ALA A 200 -10.58 20.65 -11.58
CA ALA A 200 -10.70 20.54 -10.13
C ALA A 200 -10.17 21.81 -9.46
N THR A 201 -10.84 22.22 -8.38
CA THR A 201 -10.26 23.18 -7.43
C THR A 201 -9.27 22.45 -6.53
N VAL A 202 -8.22 23.15 -6.09
CA VAL A 202 -7.18 22.57 -5.24
C VAL A 202 -7.05 23.45 -3.99
N ALA A 203 -7.19 22.83 -2.82
CA ALA A 203 -7.03 23.50 -1.53
C ALA A 203 -6.19 22.67 -0.57
N PRO A 204 -5.42 23.27 0.36
CA PRO A 204 -4.79 22.53 1.44
C PRO A 204 -5.83 21.77 2.26
N SER A 205 -5.55 20.50 2.57
CA SER A 205 -6.42 19.74 3.47
C SER A 205 -6.21 20.16 4.92
N ALA A 206 -7.29 20.16 5.70
CA ALA A 206 -7.24 20.31 7.15
C ALA A 206 -6.59 19.11 7.86
N GLY A 207 -6.40 17.98 7.16
CA GLY A 207 -5.73 16.79 7.70
C GLY A 207 -4.21 16.94 7.82
N ASN A 208 -3.59 17.99 7.27
CA ASN A 208 -2.15 18.18 7.42
C ASN A 208 -1.76 18.40 8.89
N THR A 209 -0.86 17.57 9.39
CA THR A 209 -0.28 17.64 10.73
C THR A 209 1.24 17.82 10.65
N THR A 210 1.84 18.27 11.76
CA THR A 210 3.29 18.44 11.89
C THR A 210 3.72 18.13 13.32
N GLY A 211 5.00 17.78 13.52
CA GLY A 211 5.57 17.62 14.86
C GLY A 211 5.10 16.38 15.62
N LYS A 212 4.43 15.45 14.93
CA LYS A 212 3.86 14.23 15.50
C LYS A 212 4.86 13.09 15.50
N TYR A 213 4.81 12.27 16.54
CA TYR A 213 5.73 11.16 16.80
C TYR A 213 4.97 9.82 16.67
N PRO A 214 5.68 8.72 16.37
CA PRO A 214 5.24 7.39 16.77
C PRO A 214 4.88 7.35 18.26
N GLU A 215 3.90 6.54 18.64
CA GLU A 215 3.55 6.30 20.06
C GLU A 215 4.59 5.42 20.75
N TYR A 216 5.80 5.96 20.95
CA TYR A 216 6.93 5.24 21.56
C TYR A 216 6.58 4.62 22.91
N HIS A 217 5.79 5.30 23.74
CA HIS A 217 5.36 4.77 25.05
C HIS A 217 4.44 3.55 24.92
N ARG A 218 3.62 3.49 23.86
CA ARG A 218 2.74 2.34 23.58
C ARG A 218 3.53 1.19 22.96
N VAL A 219 4.38 1.47 21.97
CA VAL A 219 5.25 0.48 21.31
C VAL A 219 6.15 -0.27 22.29
N TRP A 220 6.57 0.40 23.37
CA TRP A 220 7.45 -0.19 24.38
C TRP A 220 6.74 -0.51 25.69
N GLN A 221 5.41 -0.50 25.75
CA GLN A 221 4.65 -0.58 27.01
C GLN A 221 4.93 -1.86 27.83
N ASP A 222 5.31 -2.96 27.16
CA ASP A 222 5.66 -4.25 27.75
C ASP A 222 7.18 -4.51 27.76
N ASP A 223 7.98 -3.48 27.54
CA ASP A 223 9.44 -3.54 27.37
C ASP A 223 9.92 -4.46 26.22
N LEU A 224 9.06 -4.78 25.27
CA LEU A 224 9.38 -5.64 24.13
C LEU A 224 8.88 -5.04 22.82
N LEU A 225 9.80 -4.58 21.97
CA LEU A 225 9.48 -4.24 20.58
C LEU A 225 9.38 -5.52 19.75
N LYS A 226 8.20 -5.81 19.18
CA LYS A 226 7.96 -6.88 18.20
C LYS A 226 7.73 -6.29 16.82
N ALA A 227 8.65 -6.58 15.92
CA ALA A 227 8.56 -6.17 14.52
C ALA A 227 8.40 -7.39 13.60
N VAL A 228 7.55 -7.26 12.59
CA VAL A 228 7.39 -8.24 11.51
C VAL A 228 7.74 -7.56 10.18
N VAL A 229 8.78 -8.05 9.53
CA VAL A 229 9.26 -7.55 8.24
C VAL A 229 8.98 -8.61 7.19
N ILE A 230 8.20 -8.26 6.18
CA ILE A 230 7.89 -9.12 5.04
C ILE A 230 8.59 -8.53 3.82
N VAL A 231 9.43 -9.31 3.16
CA VAL A 231 10.10 -8.93 1.92
C VAL A 231 9.62 -9.83 0.80
N GLY A 232 9.02 -9.24 -0.22
CA GLY A 232 8.66 -9.92 -1.46
C GLY A 232 9.86 -10.02 -2.39
N LYS A 233 10.03 -11.17 -3.05
CA LYS A 233 10.92 -11.27 -4.21
C LYS A 233 10.37 -10.44 -5.36
N TYR A 234 11.26 -10.06 -6.26
CA TYR A 234 10.86 -9.34 -7.46
C TYR A 234 10.28 -10.33 -8.50
N GLU A 235 11.00 -11.42 -8.76
CA GLU A 235 10.54 -12.55 -9.56
C GLU A 235 10.09 -13.71 -8.65
N GLU A 236 8.86 -14.19 -8.88
CA GLU A 236 8.39 -15.41 -8.21
C GLU A 236 9.29 -16.61 -8.55
N GLY A 237 9.70 -17.35 -7.54
CA GLY A 237 10.61 -18.49 -7.69
C GLY A 237 12.08 -18.11 -7.85
N ALA A 238 12.44 -16.83 -7.77
CA ALA A 238 13.84 -16.42 -7.76
C ALA A 238 14.61 -17.08 -6.61
N THR A 239 15.87 -17.44 -6.91
CA THR A 239 16.81 -18.09 -5.98
C THR A 239 18.18 -17.41 -5.94
N SER A 240 18.40 -16.39 -6.77
CA SER A 240 19.67 -15.67 -6.92
C SER A 240 19.57 -14.25 -6.38
N PHE A 241 20.65 -13.73 -5.79
CA PHE A 241 20.76 -12.34 -5.34
C PHE A 241 20.80 -11.30 -6.48
N SER A 242 20.72 -11.74 -7.74
CA SER A 242 20.44 -10.83 -8.85
C SER A 242 18.99 -10.33 -8.85
N ASP A 243 18.10 -11.01 -8.13
CA ASP A 243 16.75 -10.54 -7.84
C ASP A 243 16.81 -9.42 -6.78
N PRO A 244 16.30 -8.22 -7.08
CA PRO A 244 16.35 -7.08 -6.16
C PRO A 244 15.69 -7.34 -4.81
N GLY A 245 14.60 -8.14 -4.74
CA GLY A 245 13.92 -8.45 -3.49
C GLY A 245 14.73 -9.40 -2.59
N LEU A 246 15.42 -10.38 -3.19
CA LEU A 246 16.36 -11.26 -2.48
C LEU A 246 17.60 -10.53 -1.96
N GLU A 247 18.18 -9.67 -2.79
CA GLU A 247 19.23 -8.77 -2.33
C GLU A 247 18.67 -7.92 -1.18
N GLY A 248 17.50 -7.30 -1.39
CA GLY A 248 16.71 -6.46 -0.49
C GLY A 248 16.58 -7.07 0.91
N TYR A 249 16.19 -8.33 0.93
CA TYR A 249 16.08 -9.12 2.13
C TYR A 249 17.42 -9.25 2.87
N ALA A 250 18.47 -9.71 2.19
CA ALA A 250 19.76 -10.00 2.84
C ALA A 250 20.39 -8.77 3.50
N GLN A 251 20.37 -7.65 2.79
CA GLN A 251 20.96 -6.40 3.27
C GLN A 251 20.08 -5.74 4.36
N PHE A 252 18.75 -5.86 4.32
CA PHE A 252 17.90 -5.38 5.41
C PHE A 252 18.13 -6.21 6.69
N VAL A 253 18.25 -7.53 6.58
CA VAL A 253 18.62 -8.39 7.71
C VAL A 253 19.98 -7.99 8.29
N ASP A 254 20.98 -7.76 7.44
CA ASP A 254 22.31 -7.33 7.90
C ASP A 254 22.28 -5.97 8.58
N HIS A 255 21.54 -4.99 8.04
CA HIS A 255 21.36 -3.68 8.65
C HIS A 255 20.75 -3.79 10.06
N VAL A 256 19.63 -4.52 10.20
CA VAL A 256 18.97 -4.67 11.50
C VAL A 256 19.85 -5.44 12.48
N ARG A 257 20.57 -6.48 12.02
CA ARG A 257 21.55 -7.19 12.85
C ARG A 257 22.62 -6.24 13.39
N GLN A 258 23.20 -5.40 12.53
CA GLN A 258 24.20 -4.42 12.95
C GLN A 258 23.61 -3.35 13.87
N LYS A 259 22.40 -2.88 13.60
CA LYS A 259 21.67 -1.92 14.44
C LYS A 259 21.47 -2.46 15.84
N LEU A 260 20.92 -3.67 15.95
CA LEU A 260 20.72 -4.36 17.22
C LEU A 260 22.05 -4.60 17.93
N ALA A 261 23.09 -5.05 17.23
CA ALA A 261 24.42 -5.27 17.83
C ALA A 261 25.03 -3.99 18.42
N ARG A 262 24.78 -2.82 17.84
CA ARG A 262 25.22 -1.53 18.39
C ARG A 262 24.38 -1.07 19.58
N ALA A 263 23.09 -1.36 19.59
CA ALA A 263 22.16 -0.93 20.63
C ALA A 263 22.12 -1.88 21.84
N ALA A 264 22.48 -3.15 21.65
CA ALA A 264 22.32 -4.20 22.64
C ALA A 264 23.32 -4.13 23.80
N THR A 265 22.91 -4.66 24.95
CA THR A 265 23.77 -4.91 26.12
C THR A 265 24.44 -6.29 26.08
N GLY A 266 24.09 -7.12 25.09
CA GLY A 266 24.60 -8.47 24.88
C GLY A 266 24.63 -8.86 23.40
N PRO A 267 24.95 -10.12 23.07
CA PRO A 267 24.96 -10.58 21.68
C PRO A 267 23.55 -10.60 21.09
N VAL A 268 23.45 -10.35 19.77
CA VAL A 268 22.22 -10.59 19.01
C VAL A 268 22.03 -12.09 18.82
N VAL A 269 20.89 -12.62 19.26
CA VAL A 269 20.48 -14.01 19.09
C VAL A 269 19.74 -14.15 17.75
N THR A 270 20.06 -15.20 16.99
CA THR A 270 19.38 -15.50 15.73
C THR A 270 18.66 -16.84 15.81
N THR A 271 17.47 -16.89 15.21
CA THR A 271 16.75 -18.14 14.94
C THR A 271 16.52 -18.24 13.43
N PRO A 272 17.01 -19.28 12.75
CA PRO A 272 17.86 -20.34 13.28
C PRO A 272 19.25 -19.82 13.72
N PRO A 273 19.96 -20.55 14.61
CA PRO A 273 21.33 -20.21 14.99
C PRO A 273 22.28 -20.39 13.80
N GLY A 274 23.38 -19.63 13.78
CA GLY A 274 24.41 -19.74 12.73
C GLY A 274 23.97 -19.16 11.39
N LEU A 275 23.07 -18.16 11.41
CA LEU A 275 22.60 -17.47 10.21
C LEU A 275 23.78 -16.87 9.42
N PRO A 276 23.85 -17.05 8.09
CA PRO A 276 24.93 -16.47 7.30
C PRO A 276 24.85 -14.94 7.26
N THR A 277 25.93 -14.30 6.81
CA THR A 277 25.97 -12.84 6.63
C THR A 277 24.85 -12.37 5.70
N HIS A 278 24.64 -13.09 4.59
CA HIS A 278 23.61 -12.83 3.59
C HIS A 278 22.61 -14.00 3.52
N PRO A 279 21.57 -14.00 4.35
CA PRO A 279 20.51 -15.00 4.23
C PRO A 279 19.70 -14.77 2.94
N GLY A 280 19.13 -15.84 2.40
CA GLY A 280 18.32 -15.82 1.19
C GLY A 280 17.26 -16.91 1.24
N VAL A 281 16.90 -17.52 0.12
CA VAL A 281 15.82 -18.53 0.04
C VAL A 281 15.96 -19.74 0.98
N ALA A 282 17.16 -20.06 1.44
CA ALA A 282 17.40 -21.14 2.42
C ALA A 282 17.00 -20.77 3.87
N TYR A 283 16.78 -19.48 4.12
CA TYR A 283 16.42 -18.91 5.42
C TYR A 283 15.26 -17.93 5.26
N PRO A 284 14.07 -18.36 4.79
CA PRO A 284 12.99 -17.44 4.47
C PRO A 284 12.22 -16.94 5.71
N ASP A 285 12.37 -17.59 6.86
CA ASP A 285 11.81 -17.17 8.14
C ASP A 285 12.94 -17.12 9.15
N ILE A 286 13.27 -15.91 9.61
CA ILE A 286 14.30 -15.72 10.62
C ILE A 286 13.82 -14.78 11.71
N THR A 287 14.44 -14.89 12.88
CA THR A 287 14.23 -13.96 13.99
C THR A 287 15.58 -13.45 14.46
N LEU A 288 15.66 -12.13 14.67
CA LEU A 288 16.75 -11.47 15.37
C LEU A 288 16.22 -10.97 16.72
N GLU A 289 16.92 -11.29 17.81
CA GLU A 289 16.53 -10.84 19.14
C GLU A 289 17.74 -10.23 19.87
N ALA A 290 17.52 -9.13 20.59
CA ALA A 290 18.58 -8.51 21.37
C ALA A 290 18.02 -7.85 22.65
N SER A 291 18.74 -8.04 23.76
CA SER A 291 18.51 -7.30 24.99
C SER A 291 19.11 -5.90 24.89
N LEU A 292 18.28 -4.88 25.07
CA LEU A 292 18.64 -3.47 25.04
C LEU A 292 18.88 -2.94 26.47
N PRO A 293 19.34 -1.69 26.65
CA PRO A 293 19.40 -1.06 27.95
C PRO A 293 18.06 -1.07 28.67
N THR A 294 18.10 -0.83 29.99
CA THR A 294 16.91 -0.73 30.85
C THR A 294 16.02 -1.98 30.89
N GLY A 295 16.54 -3.16 30.53
CA GLY A 295 15.79 -4.42 30.56
C GLY A 295 14.86 -4.65 29.37
N LYS A 296 14.89 -3.75 28.37
CA LYS A 296 14.07 -3.88 27.15
C LYS A 296 14.60 -4.95 26.21
N THR A 297 13.74 -5.47 25.35
CA THR A 297 14.12 -6.44 24.30
C THR A 297 13.56 -5.99 22.96
N ALA A 298 14.34 -6.14 21.89
CA ALA A 298 13.84 -6.02 20.53
C ALA A 298 13.84 -7.39 19.86
N ARG A 299 12.71 -7.77 19.26
CA ARG A 299 12.52 -9.00 18.49
C ARG A 299 11.99 -8.64 17.10
N VAL A 300 12.77 -8.99 16.07
CA VAL A 300 12.45 -8.70 14.68
C VAL A 300 12.34 -10.01 13.91
N HIS A 301 11.14 -10.30 13.41
CA HIS A 301 10.86 -11.42 12.52
C HIS A 301 10.99 -10.96 11.07
N PHE A 302 11.69 -11.73 10.24
CA PHE A 302 11.74 -11.50 8.80
C PHE A 302 11.15 -12.69 8.05
N LEU A 303 10.27 -12.38 7.09
CA LEU A 303 9.62 -13.33 6.19
C LEU A 303 9.97 -12.97 4.74
N LEU A 304 10.67 -13.85 4.03
CA LEU A 304 10.92 -13.76 2.59
C LEU A 304 9.86 -14.57 1.85
N VAL A 305 9.13 -13.92 0.95
CA VAL A 305 8.02 -14.54 0.21
C VAL A 305 8.18 -14.30 -1.29
N ASP A 306 7.67 -15.20 -2.12
CA ASP A 306 7.53 -14.93 -3.56
C ASP A 306 6.47 -13.85 -3.76
N ASN A 307 5.27 -14.08 -3.23
CA ASN A 307 4.16 -13.13 -3.24
C ASN A 307 3.18 -13.47 -2.11
N VAL A 308 2.72 -12.46 -1.36
CA VAL A 308 1.82 -12.63 -0.21
C VAL A 308 0.47 -13.27 -0.57
N ARG A 309 0.02 -13.19 -1.84
CA ARG A 309 -1.21 -13.84 -2.31
C ARG A 309 -1.03 -15.33 -2.56
N THR A 310 0.14 -15.75 -3.05
CA THR A 310 0.38 -17.11 -3.55
C THR A 310 1.24 -17.96 -2.61
N GLN A 311 1.82 -17.39 -1.55
CA GLN A 311 2.70 -18.10 -0.61
C GLN A 311 2.04 -19.29 0.11
N GLY A 312 0.71 -19.28 0.25
CA GLY A 312 -0.09 -20.39 0.76
C GLY A 312 -0.28 -20.41 2.29
N ALA A 313 -0.96 -21.46 2.76
CA ALA A 313 -1.50 -21.51 4.14
C ALA A 313 -0.44 -21.50 5.25
N SER A 314 0.78 -21.98 5.00
CA SER A 314 1.86 -21.95 6.00
C SER A 314 2.32 -20.52 6.30
N PHE A 315 2.42 -19.68 5.26
CA PHE A 315 2.70 -18.26 5.44
C PHE A 315 1.55 -17.55 6.14
N ASP A 316 0.31 -17.81 5.73
CA ASP A 316 -0.87 -17.20 6.36
C ASP A 316 -0.91 -17.50 7.86
N ALA A 317 -0.73 -18.77 8.25
CA ALA A 317 -0.68 -19.17 9.65
C ALA A 317 0.49 -18.53 10.40
N ARG A 318 1.66 -18.44 9.76
CA ARG A 318 2.85 -17.82 10.37
C ARG A 318 2.67 -16.32 10.55
N TYR A 319 2.23 -15.59 9.53
CA TYR A 319 1.95 -14.16 9.60
C TYR A 319 0.87 -13.88 10.66
N ALA A 320 -0.26 -14.59 10.62
CA ALA A 320 -1.30 -14.51 11.64
C ALA A 320 -0.75 -14.72 13.06
N SER A 321 0.18 -15.67 13.27
CA SER A 321 0.79 -15.92 14.59
C SER A 321 1.73 -14.81 15.07
N LEU A 322 2.21 -13.96 14.17
CA LEU A 322 3.17 -12.89 14.47
C LEU A 322 2.52 -11.52 14.61
N THR A 323 1.33 -11.30 14.05
CA THR A 323 0.71 -9.96 14.02
C THR A 323 -0.16 -9.63 15.22
N SER A 324 -0.59 -10.62 16.01
CA SER A 324 -1.53 -10.42 17.11
C SER A 324 -1.01 -9.45 18.17
N ASP A 325 0.31 -9.41 18.36
CA ASP A 325 1.00 -8.57 19.33
C ASP A 325 2.18 -7.79 18.71
N ALA A 326 2.20 -7.62 17.39
CA ALA A 326 3.21 -6.81 16.72
C ALA A 326 2.99 -5.31 17.00
N ASP A 327 4.08 -4.58 17.25
CA ASP A 327 4.08 -3.12 17.34
C ASP A 327 4.41 -2.47 16.00
N PHE A 328 5.16 -3.18 15.15
CA PHE A 328 5.55 -2.72 13.84
C PHE A 328 5.44 -3.83 12.79
N ILE A 329 4.76 -3.55 11.68
CA ILE A 329 4.73 -4.42 10.51
C ILE A 329 5.24 -3.62 9.31
N ASN A 330 6.21 -4.18 8.59
CA ASN A 330 6.69 -3.63 7.33
C ASN A 330 6.50 -4.65 6.21
N TYR A 331 5.81 -4.26 5.16
CA TYR A 331 5.80 -4.99 3.90
C TYR A 331 6.64 -4.25 2.88
N SER A 332 7.72 -4.87 2.39
CA SER A 332 8.52 -4.37 1.27
C SER A 332 8.41 -5.33 0.09
N GLY A 333 7.66 -4.96 -0.95
CA GLY A 333 7.48 -5.81 -2.12
C GLY A 333 6.56 -5.20 -3.17
N HIS A 334 6.27 -5.97 -4.23
CA HIS A 334 5.33 -5.55 -5.26
C HIS A 334 3.97 -5.22 -4.66
N ALA A 335 3.47 -4.01 -4.87
CA ALA A 335 2.11 -3.68 -4.45
C ALA A 335 1.06 -4.51 -5.22
N GLY A 336 1.42 -5.01 -6.42
CA GLY A 336 0.53 -5.78 -7.29
C GLY A 336 -0.70 -4.96 -7.66
N LEU A 337 -0.49 -3.68 -7.99
CA LEU A 337 -1.56 -2.71 -8.21
C LEU A 337 -2.59 -2.66 -7.04
N GLY A 338 -2.10 -2.86 -5.82
CA GLY A 338 -2.89 -2.90 -4.58
C GLY A 338 -3.46 -4.28 -4.20
N ALA A 339 -3.34 -5.31 -5.03
CA ALA A 339 -3.84 -6.65 -4.71
C ALA A 339 -3.03 -7.31 -3.56
N ASN A 340 -1.71 -7.13 -3.56
CA ASN A 340 -0.85 -7.67 -2.51
C ASN A 340 -1.06 -6.91 -1.20
N VAL A 341 -1.26 -5.58 -1.28
CA VAL A 341 -1.60 -4.73 -0.13
C VAL A 341 -2.85 -5.27 0.56
N ARG A 342 -3.95 -5.38 -0.18
CA ARG A 342 -5.24 -5.86 0.34
C ARG A 342 -5.15 -7.28 0.91
N ALA A 343 -4.52 -8.21 0.19
CA ALA A 343 -4.38 -9.58 0.64
C ALA A 343 -3.60 -9.70 1.96
N LEU A 344 -2.57 -8.88 2.16
CA LEU A 344 -1.80 -8.90 3.41
C LEU A 344 -2.61 -8.35 4.59
N LEU A 345 -3.38 -7.29 4.39
CA LEU A 345 -4.25 -6.70 5.42
C LEU A 345 -5.32 -7.70 5.91
N ASP A 346 -5.80 -8.58 5.03
CA ASP A 346 -6.82 -9.60 5.34
C ASP A 346 -6.26 -10.82 6.11
N LYS A 347 -4.93 -11.03 6.10
CA LYS A 347 -4.29 -12.24 6.67
C LYS A 347 -3.85 -12.09 8.11
N GLY A 348 -3.78 -10.86 8.63
CA GLY A 348 -3.33 -10.61 9.99
C GLY A 348 -4.39 -10.98 11.03
N THR A 349 -3.93 -11.33 12.23
CA THR A 349 -4.76 -11.32 13.44
C THR A 349 -4.36 -10.16 14.34
N TRP A 350 -5.32 -9.59 15.04
CA TRP A 350 -5.14 -8.32 15.74
C TRP A 350 -5.70 -8.39 17.16
N SER A 351 -5.02 -7.75 18.11
CA SER A 351 -5.51 -7.59 19.48
C SER A 351 -6.08 -6.20 19.72
N ALA A 352 -7.13 -6.14 20.55
CA ALA A 352 -7.69 -4.87 21.03
C ALA A 352 -6.67 -4.10 21.88
N GLY A 353 -6.66 -2.77 21.76
CA GLY A 353 -5.78 -1.86 22.49
C GLY A 353 -4.29 -1.88 22.10
N GLN A 354 -3.86 -2.83 21.25
CA GLN A 354 -2.48 -2.93 20.79
C GLN A 354 -2.18 -1.83 19.77
N HIS A 355 -1.23 -0.94 20.03
CA HIS A 355 -0.82 0.05 19.03
C HIS A 355 -0.01 -0.62 17.92
N LEU A 356 -0.31 -0.28 16.66
CA LEU A 356 0.36 -0.84 15.50
C LEU A 356 0.83 0.28 14.56
N LEU A 357 2.11 0.26 14.23
CA LEU A 357 2.65 0.97 13.07
C LEU A 357 2.72 0.00 11.89
N PHE A 358 1.99 0.29 10.81
CA PHE A 358 2.01 -0.55 9.62
C PHE A 358 2.60 0.24 8.44
N PHE A 359 3.79 -0.15 7.99
CA PHE A 359 4.42 0.40 6.79
C PHE A 359 4.20 -0.50 5.58
N MET A 360 3.36 -0.04 4.66
CA MET A 360 3.19 -0.62 3.33
C MET A 360 4.22 -0.01 2.37
N ASN A 361 5.45 -0.52 2.36
CA ASN A 361 6.51 -0.10 1.45
C ASN A 361 6.36 -0.75 0.06
N GLY A 362 5.82 0.00 -0.90
CA GLY A 362 5.59 -0.51 -2.26
C GLY A 362 5.27 0.60 -3.26
N CYS A 363 5.04 0.22 -4.51
CA CYS A 363 4.59 1.16 -5.54
C CYS A 363 3.25 1.79 -5.14
N ASP A 364 3.20 3.12 -5.03
CA ASP A 364 2.00 3.94 -4.82
C ASP A 364 1.01 3.43 -3.77
N THR A 365 1.50 2.83 -2.69
CA THR A 365 0.64 2.20 -1.68
C THR A 365 -0.35 3.18 -1.05
N PHE A 366 -0.05 4.49 -1.03
CA PHE A 366 -0.99 5.53 -0.58
C PHE A 366 -2.30 5.54 -1.39
N ALA A 367 -2.27 5.11 -2.66
CA ALA A 367 -3.46 5.00 -3.49
C ALA A 367 -4.29 3.72 -3.22
N TYR A 368 -3.65 2.68 -2.70
CA TYR A 368 -4.22 1.33 -2.60
C TYR A 368 -4.58 0.89 -1.18
N VAL A 369 -3.96 1.51 -0.18
CA VAL A 369 -4.28 1.24 1.21
C VAL A 369 -5.73 1.62 1.45
N ASP A 370 -6.53 0.61 1.78
CA ASP A 370 -7.97 0.75 1.96
C ASP A 370 -8.39 0.73 3.44
N GLY A 371 -9.70 0.79 3.67
CA GLY A 371 -10.30 0.88 5.00
C GLY A 371 -10.26 -0.41 5.79
N ARG A 372 -9.88 -1.56 5.20
CA ARG A 372 -10.11 -2.88 5.82
C ARG A 372 -9.39 -3.06 7.13
N LEU A 373 -8.13 -2.61 7.21
CA LEU A 373 -7.40 -2.66 8.48
C LEU A 373 -8.11 -1.80 9.53
N ARG A 374 -8.53 -0.58 9.17
CA ARG A 374 -9.28 0.30 10.08
C ARG A 374 -10.59 -0.33 10.52
N GLU A 375 -11.36 -0.92 9.61
CA GLU A 375 -12.60 -1.65 9.92
C GLU A 375 -12.36 -2.81 10.90
N ALA A 376 -11.28 -3.58 10.68
CA ALA A 376 -10.87 -4.63 11.61
C ALA A 376 -10.49 -4.05 12.98
N ARG A 377 -9.81 -2.90 13.03
CA ARG A 377 -9.48 -2.20 14.29
C ARG A 377 -10.73 -1.66 14.98
N THR A 378 -11.68 -1.06 14.27
CA THR A 378 -12.95 -0.57 14.82
C THR A 378 -13.78 -1.71 15.43
N ALA A 379 -13.82 -2.86 14.76
CA ALA A 379 -14.54 -4.03 15.28
C ALA A 379 -13.96 -4.56 16.61
N LEU A 380 -12.66 -4.32 16.86
CA LEU A 380 -11.96 -4.77 18.06
C LEU A 380 -11.97 -3.73 19.20
N ASN A 381 -12.04 -2.45 18.86
CA ASN A 381 -11.84 -1.34 19.80
C ASN A 381 -13.10 -0.48 19.88
N THR A 382 -13.92 -0.68 20.90
CA THR A 382 -15.19 0.04 21.08
C THR A 382 -15.00 1.54 21.36
N ASP A 383 -13.81 1.94 21.78
CA ASP A 383 -13.40 3.32 22.02
C ASP A 383 -12.77 4.00 20.79
N ASP A 384 -12.68 3.30 19.65
CA ASP A 384 -12.07 3.76 18.40
C ASP A 384 -13.02 3.55 17.20
N PRO A 385 -14.10 4.35 17.08
CA PRO A 385 -15.09 4.19 16.02
C PRO A 385 -14.55 4.48 14.61
N THR A 386 -13.36 5.10 14.48
CA THR A 386 -12.72 5.43 13.21
C THR A 386 -11.64 4.42 12.80
N GLY A 387 -11.20 3.57 13.74
CA GLY A 387 -10.22 2.52 13.54
C GLY A 387 -8.78 3.05 13.41
N THR A 388 -8.53 4.28 13.85
CA THR A 388 -7.24 4.99 13.69
C THR A 388 -6.48 5.14 15.00
N LYS A 389 -7.15 5.11 16.16
CA LYS A 389 -6.52 5.39 17.46
C LYS A 389 -5.33 4.51 17.83
N TYR A 390 -5.37 3.27 17.36
CA TYR A 390 -4.34 2.28 17.63
C TYR A 390 -3.60 1.86 16.35
N LEU A 391 -3.62 2.70 15.32
CA LEU A 391 -3.08 2.39 14.00
C LEU A 391 -2.48 3.62 13.31
N ASP A 392 -1.16 3.63 13.20
CA ASP A 392 -0.44 4.51 12.29
C ASP A 392 -0.16 3.78 10.98
N MET A 393 -0.74 4.25 9.88
CA MET A 393 -0.56 3.67 8.55
C MET A 393 0.44 4.48 7.73
N ILE A 394 1.59 3.89 7.46
CA ILE A 394 2.68 4.47 6.66
C ILE A 394 2.61 3.89 5.24
N SER A 395 2.67 4.75 4.23
CA SER A 395 2.57 4.34 2.82
C SER A 395 3.38 5.27 1.92
N ASN A 396 3.68 4.80 0.71
CA ASN A 396 4.39 5.58 -0.30
C ASN A 396 3.38 6.24 -1.23
N ALA A 397 3.51 7.56 -1.39
CA ALA A 397 2.79 8.31 -2.40
C ALA A 397 3.47 8.27 -3.77
N MET A 398 4.69 7.76 -3.84
CA MET A 398 5.42 7.48 -5.09
C MET A 398 6.10 6.12 -4.96
N PRO A 399 6.51 5.48 -6.07
CA PRO A 399 7.01 4.12 -5.95
C PRO A 399 8.26 3.98 -5.09
N SER A 400 8.26 2.97 -4.20
CA SER A 400 9.49 2.50 -3.58
C SER A 400 10.34 1.77 -4.61
N TYR A 401 11.67 1.83 -4.46
CA TYR A 401 12.55 1.06 -5.35
C TYR A 401 12.81 -0.31 -4.74
N ALA A 402 12.72 -1.37 -5.54
CA ALA A 402 12.98 -2.74 -5.10
C ALA A 402 14.41 -2.96 -4.57
N ASN A 403 15.34 -2.06 -4.91
CA ASN A 403 16.73 -2.04 -4.44
C ASN A 403 17.01 -0.93 -3.40
N ALA A 404 16.00 -0.15 -2.99
CA ALA A 404 16.22 0.97 -2.09
C ALA A 404 16.06 0.58 -0.64
N TYR A 405 17.09 -0.09 -0.13
CA TYR A 405 17.48 -0.19 1.30
C TYR A 405 17.34 1.09 2.12
N SER A 406 17.23 2.23 1.45
CA SER A 406 17.17 3.55 2.07
C SER A 406 15.83 3.84 2.75
N SER A 407 14.76 3.09 2.49
CA SER A 407 13.46 3.35 3.12
C SER A 407 13.09 2.33 4.20
N GLU A 408 13.40 1.05 4.04
CA GLU A 408 12.85 -0.01 4.88
C GLU A 408 13.27 0.02 6.35
N PRO A 409 14.56 0.24 6.70
CA PRO A 409 14.96 0.17 8.10
C PRO A 409 14.66 1.45 8.88
N VAL A 410 14.36 2.57 8.22
CA VAL A 410 14.39 3.90 8.84
C VAL A 410 13.38 4.04 9.98
N VAL A 411 12.18 3.49 9.81
CA VAL A 411 11.14 3.50 10.85
C VAL A 411 11.53 2.60 12.01
N LEU A 412 11.98 1.36 11.72
CA LEU A 412 12.43 0.42 12.75
C LEU A 412 13.63 0.95 13.54
N ASP A 413 14.59 1.59 12.87
CA ASP A 413 15.72 2.26 13.50
C ASP A 413 15.25 3.33 14.47
N ALA A 414 14.24 4.13 14.09
CA ALA A 414 13.65 5.12 14.96
C ALA A 414 12.99 4.50 16.20
N LEU A 415 12.28 3.37 16.05
CA LEU A 415 11.65 2.65 17.15
C LEU A 415 12.69 2.03 18.11
N ILE A 416 13.80 1.52 17.58
CA ILE A 416 14.94 1.02 18.38
C ILE A 416 15.62 2.17 19.13
N ASP A 417 15.76 3.35 18.49
CA ASP A 417 16.35 4.56 19.08
C ASP A 417 15.35 5.39 19.91
N TRP A 418 14.45 4.75 20.65
CA TRP A 418 13.38 5.41 21.41
C TRP A 418 13.85 6.47 22.42
N GLN A 419 15.12 6.41 22.85
CA GLN A 419 15.72 7.40 23.76
C GLN A 419 15.97 8.76 23.10
N THR A 420 16.05 8.78 21.76
CA THR A 420 16.16 9.99 20.94
C THR A 420 14.97 10.02 19.98
N PRO A 421 13.74 10.21 20.51
CA PRO A 421 12.54 10.07 19.71
C PRO A 421 12.53 11.11 18.57
N ARG A 422 12.08 10.68 17.40
CA ARG A 422 12.00 11.50 16.19
C ARG A 422 10.55 11.64 15.74
N THR A 423 10.20 12.80 15.19
CA THR A 423 8.88 12.99 14.57
C THR A 423 8.80 12.13 13.30
N PHE A 424 7.59 11.81 12.83
CA PHE A 424 7.41 11.14 11.53
C PHE A 424 8.10 11.90 10.40
N ALA A 425 8.03 13.23 10.39
CA ALA A 425 8.71 14.05 9.39
C ALA A 425 10.24 13.90 9.47
N ASP A 426 10.84 13.86 10.66
CA ASP A 426 12.28 13.65 10.83
C ASP A 426 12.71 12.24 10.39
N ILE A 427 11.88 11.22 10.69
CA ILE A 427 12.08 9.83 10.26
C ILE A 427 12.07 9.80 8.72
N PHE A 428 11.01 10.31 8.08
CA PHE A 428 10.85 10.25 6.62
C PHE A 428 11.85 11.11 5.84
N ARG A 429 12.48 12.13 6.44
CA ARG A 429 13.58 12.87 5.77
C ARG A 429 14.81 12.01 5.49
N SER A 430 14.95 10.87 6.16
CA SER A 430 16.05 9.93 5.90
C SER A 430 15.74 8.97 4.74
N ILE A 431 14.51 8.96 4.24
CA ILE A 431 14.08 8.18 3.08
C ILE A 431 14.37 8.98 1.81
N ASP A 432 14.69 8.29 0.71
CA ASP A 432 14.85 8.96 -0.60
C ASP A 432 13.60 9.78 -0.92
N TYR A 433 13.80 11.08 -1.16
CA TYR A 433 12.73 12.04 -1.39
C TYR A 433 11.82 11.68 -2.58
N ARG A 434 12.28 10.81 -3.48
CA ARG A 434 11.51 10.36 -4.65
C ARG A 434 10.43 9.34 -4.30
N GLN A 435 10.52 8.66 -3.15
CA GLN A 435 9.51 7.69 -2.71
C GLN A 435 8.32 8.33 -2.01
N VAL A 436 8.44 9.59 -1.58
CA VAL A 436 7.38 10.40 -0.95
C VAL A 436 6.56 9.61 0.07
N VAL A 437 7.12 9.36 1.25
CA VAL A 437 6.45 8.59 2.31
C VAL A 437 5.55 9.49 3.16
N ALA A 438 4.39 8.99 3.54
CA ALA A 438 3.44 9.65 4.42
C ALA A 438 2.88 8.69 5.47
N VAL A 439 2.46 9.25 6.61
CA VAL A 439 1.69 8.55 7.64
C VAL A 439 0.29 9.12 7.70
N THR A 440 -0.70 8.26 7.95
CA THR A 440 -2.07 8.63 8.30
C THR A 440 -2.53 7.88 9.55
N GLY A 441 -3.53 8.42 10.26
CA GLY A 441 -4.06 7.81 11.48
C GLY A 441 -3.43 8.32 12.78
N GLU A 442 -2.43 9.22 12.69
CA GLU A 442 -1.69 9.75 13.85
C GLU A 442 -2.43 10.86 14.64
N GLU A 443 -3.66 11.21 14.25
CA GLU A 443 -4.39 12.37 14.77
C GLU A 443 -4.42 12.45 16.30
N ASP A 444 -4.49 11.31 16.96
CA ASP A 444 -4.56 11.15 18.41
C ASP A 444 -3.28 10.65 19.06
N ASN A 445 -2.18 10.55 18.30
CA ASN A 445 -0.87 10.29 18.88
C ASN A 445 -0.55 11.38 19.92
N GLU A 446 -0.32 10.92 21.16
CA GLU A 446 -0.13 11.76 22.34
C GLU A 446 1.33 11.86 22.77
N PHE A 447 2.21 11.00 22.25
CA PHE A 447 3.61 10.96 22.65
C PHE A 447 4.33 12.29 22.38
N VAL A 448 5.02 12.75 23.42
CA VAL A 448 5.98 13.86 23.35
C VAL A 448 7.30 13.46 24.00
N PRO A 449 8.45 13.98 23.52
CA PRO A 449 9.74 13.72 24.15
C PRO A 449 9.73 14.02 25.65
N GLY A 450 10.21 13.06 26.45
CA GLY A 450 10.22 13.14 27.91
C GLY A 450 9.11 12.35 28.60
N MET A 451 8.11 11.85 27.87
CA MET A 451 7.20 10.84 28.40
C MET A 451 7.95 9.55 28.75
N PRO A 452 7.57 8.83 29.82
CA PRO A 452 8.12 7.50 30.12
C PRO A 452 7.86 6.52 28.96
N VAL A 453 8.89 5.77 28.59
CA VAL A 453 8.83 4.73 27.54
C VAL A 453 9.22 3.39 28.16
N GLY A 454 8.32 2.41 28.12
CA GLY A 454 8.51 1.16 28.85
C GLY A 454 7.33 0.77 29.70
N THR A 455 7.57 -0.22 30.56
CA THR A 455 6.69 -0.47 31.70
C THR A 455 6.58 0.80 32.56
N VAL A 456 5.52 1.56 32.29
CA VAL A 456 4.93 2.42 33.31
C VAL A 456 4.38 1.43 34.33
N PRO A 457 4.76 1.53 35.62
CA PRO A 457 4.13 0.72 36.66
C PRO A 457 2.62 0.83 36.45
N ALA A 458 1.95 -0.32 36.31
CA ALA A 458 0.49 -0.33 36.16
C ALA A 458 -0.08 0.69 37.16
N PRO A 459 -0.94 1.63 36.73
CA PRO A 459 -1.55 2.57 37.66
C PRO A 459 -2.05 1.74 38.82
N ALA A 460 -1.61 2.10 40.04
CA ALA A 460 -1.99 1.38 41.25
C ALA A 460 -3.49 1.15 41.13
N PRO A 461 -3.97 -0.12 41.19
CA PRO A 461 -5.34 -0.45 40.86
C PRO A 461 -6.21 0.58 41.55
N ASP A 462 -6.95 1.38 40.76
CA ASP A 462 -7.77 2.47 41.28
C ASP A 462 -8.44 1.92 42.50
N ALA A 463 -8.12 2.49 43.67
CA ALA A 463 -8.60 2.00 44.94
C ALA A 463 -10.10 1.88 44.77
N ALA A 464 -10.57 0.64 44.59
CA ALA A 464 -11.95 0.37 44.30
C ALA A 464 -12.69 1.10 45.40
N THR A 465 -13.45 2.13 45.03
CA THR A 465 -14.37 2.75 45.96
C THR A 465 -15.16 1.60 46.54
N ASP A 466 -14.91 1.30 47.82
CA ASP A 466 -15.54 0.22 48.59
C ASP A 466 -17.04 0.40 48.45
N GLY A 467 -17.60 -0.21 47.41
CA GLY A 467 -19.00 -0.49 47.28
C GLY A 467 -19.28 -1.56 48.32
N GLY A 468 -19.57 -1.11 49.54
CA GLY A 468 -19.99 -1.97 50.63
C GLY A 468 -21.11 -2.91 50.19
N PRO A 469 -21.25 -4.07 50.84
CA PRO A 469 -22.16 -5.11 50.42
C PRO A 469 -23.60 -4.57 50.40
N LEU A 470 -24.19 -4.49 49.20
CA LEU A 470 -25.62 -4.33 49.05
C LEU A 470 -26.28 -5.62 49.56
N THR A 471 -26.93 -5.52 50.72
CA THR A 471 -27.88 -6.52 51.21
C THR A 471 -29.01 -6.66 50.18
N PRO A 472 -29.37 -7.87 49.74
CA PRO A 472 -30.48 -8.07 48.82
C PRO A 472 -31.79 -7.92 49.59
N ASP A 473 -32.57 -6.91 49.22
CA ASP A 473 -33.95 -6.77 49.66
C ASP A 473 -34.81 -7.84 48.96
N ALA A 474 -35.69 -8.46 49.74
CA ALA A 474 -36.47 -9.61 49.33
C ALA A 474 -37.70 -9.18 48.51
N GLY A 475 -37.90 -9.85 47.38
CA GLY A 475 -39.22 -10.01 46.74
C GLY A 475 -39.33 -9.42 45.34
N ASP A 476 -39.19 -10.26 44.32
CA ASP A 476 -40.38 -10.72 43.60
C ASP A 476 -40.04 -11.92 42.69
N ALA A 477 -40.92 -12.90 42.68
CA ALA A 477 -40.72 -14.19 42.05
C ALA A 477 -41.23 -14.19 40.61
N ARG A 478 -40.38 -14.60 39.63
CA ARG A 478 -40.82 -15.35 38.43
C ARG A 478 -39.76 -16.37 37.98
N PRO A 479 -40.16 -17.55 37.48
CA PRO A 479 -39.28 -18.69 37.28
C PRO A 479 -38.77 -18.82 35.83
N GLY A 480 -37.55 -19.33 35.64
CA GLY A 480 -37.12 -19.81 34.32
C GLY A 480 -35.63 -20.10 34.10
N THR A 481 -35.18 -21.27 34.56
CA THR A 481 -34.17 -22.18 33.95
C THR A 481 -32.65 -21.82 33.89
N PRO A 482 -31.76 -22.84 33.86
CA PRO A 482 -30.38 -22.76 34.39
C PRO A 482 -29.24 -22.89 33.33
N GLY A 483 -28.02 -22.44 33.69
CA GLY A 483 -26.75 -23.06 33.27
C GLY A 483 -25.67 -22.15 32.63
N THR A 484 -24.62 -21.85 33.42
CA THR A 484 -23.14 -21.70 33.16
C THR A 484 -22.53 -21.70 31.74
N PRO A 485 -21.23 -21.32 31.55
CA PRO A 485 -20.40 -20.27 32.17
C PRO A 485 -19.73 -19.33 31.14
N SER A 486 -19.10 -18.27 31.64
CA SER A 486 -18.35 -17.23 30.91
C SER A 486 -17.14 -17.77 30.12
N ALA A 487 -17.02 -17.35 28.86
CA ALA A 487 -15.83 -17.49 28.02
C ALA A 487 -15.53 -16.12 27.38
N THR A 488 -14.27 -15.67 27.49
CA THR A 488 -13.74 -14.50 26.80
C THR A 488 -13.86 -14.69 25.29
N PRO A 489 -14.41 -13.74 24.51
CA PRO A 489 -14.48 -13.90 23.07
C PRO A 489 -13.11 -13.63 22.46
N SER A 490 -12.46 -14.68 21.96
CA SER A 490 -11.51 -14.55 20.86
C SER A 490 -12.35 -14.25 19.61
N ALA A 491 -12.17 -13.08 19.00
CA ALA A 491 -12.79 -12.76 17.74
C ALA A 491 -12.27 -13.76 16.69
N GLY A 492 -13.14 -14.69 16.29
CA GLY A 492 -12.85 -15.60 15.17
C GLY A 492 -12.62 -14.81 13.88
N PRO A 493 -12.03 -15.44 12.85
CA PRO A 493 -11.81 -14.79 11.55
C PRO A 493 -13.13 -14.20 11.05
N LEU A 494 -13.09 -12.91 10.69
CA LEU A 494 -14.22 -12.19 10.10
C LEU A 494 -14.76 -12.98 8.90
N PRO A 495 -16.08 -12.96 8.65
CA PRO A 495 -16.63 -13.56 7.44
C PRO A 495 -15.97 -12.92 6.23
N SER A 496 -15.23 -13.73 5.47
CA SER A 496 -14.60 -13.32 4.23
C SER A 496 -15.68 -12.87 3.25
N THR A 497 -15.77 -11.56 3.04
CA THR A 497 -16.39 -11.01 1.83
C THR A 497 -15.62 -11.57 0.65
N PRO A 498 -16.25 -12.08 -0.42
CA PRO A 498 -15.51 -12.65 -1.54
C PRO A 498 -14.54 -11.59 -2.08
N ALA A 499 -13.25 -11.91 -1.98
CA ALA A 499 -12.18 -11.05 -2.46
C ALA A 499 -12.30 -10.93 -3.98
N ILE A 500 -12.42 -9.68 -4.44
CA ILE A 500 -12.38 -9.35 -5.86
C ILE A 500 -10.90 -9.26 -6.28
N GLU A 501 -10.47 -10.26 -7.06
CA GLU A 501 -9.16 -10.40 -7.67
C GLU A 501 -9.15 -9.71 -9.05
N PRO A 502 -8.13 -8.90 -9.39
CA PRO A 502 -7.85 -8.67 -10.81
C PRO A 502 -7.66 -10.05 -11.45
N SER A 503 -8.28 -10.26 -12.62
CA SER A 503 -8.22 -11.56 -13.31
C SER A 503 -6.78 -12.09 -13.29
N SER A 504 -6.61 -13.37 -12.95
CA SER A 504 -5.33 -14.06 -12.78
C SER A 504 -4.37 -14.01 -14.00
N GLY A 505 -4.74 -13.32 -15.08
CA GLY A 505 -3.90 -13.02 -16.24
C GLY A 505 -3.12 -11.70 -16.17
N ALA A 506 -3.47 -10.74 -15.30
CA ALA A 506 -2.69 -9.52 -15.10
C ALA A 506 -1.63 -9.74 -14.01
N GLN A 507 -0.70 -10.66 -14.27
CA GLN A 507 0.56 -10.67 -13.54
C GLN A 507 1.27 -9.36 -13.90
N GLU A 508 1.75 -8.58 -12.92
CA GLU A 508 2.75 -7.55 -13.24
C GLU A 508 3.83 -8.28 -14.04
N PRO A 509 4.13 -7.90 -15.30
CA PRO A 509 5.25 -8.48 -15.97
C PRO A 509 6.48 -8.22 -15.10
N SER A 510 7.40 -9.17 -15.10
CA SER A 510 8.71 -9.27 -14.44
C SER A 510 9.68 -8.10 -14.68
N GLY A 511 9.15 -6.88 -14.72
CA GLY A 511 9.72 -5.71 -15.37
C GLY A 511 9.18 -4.39 -14.82
N CYS A 512 8.41 -4.40 -13.72
CA CYS A 512 8.09 -3.21 -12.89
C CYS A 512 9.34 -2.63 -12.21
N ALA A 513 10.34 -2.36 -13.04
CA ALA A 513 11.44 -1.50 -12.75
C ALA A 513 10.87 -0.09 -12.65
N CYS A 514 10.68 0.37 -11.42
CA CYS A 514 11.06 1.74 -11.08
C CYS A 514 12.60 1.84 -11.18
N GLU A 515 13.17 1.45 -12.32
CA GLU A 515 14.56 1.70 -12.62
C GLU A 515 14.73 3.20 -12.62
N THR A 516 15.83 3.64 -12.00
CA THR A 516 16.26 5.01 -11.89
C THR A 516 15.84 5.81 -13.11
N ALA A 517 14.85 6.71 -12.97
CA ALA A 517 14.61 7.72 -13.97
C ALA A 517 15.96 8.40 -14.25
N PRO A 518 16.47 8.44 -15.49
CA PRO A 518 17.65 9.23 -15.81
C PRO A 518 17.21 10.70 -15.68
N GLY A 519 17.36 11.22 -14.46
CA GLY A 519 17.11 12.61 -14.15
C GLY A 519 18.12 13.47 -14.90
N ARG A 520 17.75 13.91 -16.11
CA ARG A 520 18.28 15.16 -16.65
C ARG A 520 17.78 16.25 -15.72
N ALA A 521 18.64 16.73 -14.83
CA ALA A 521 18.40 17.99 -14.14
C ALA A 521 18.08 19.06 -15.19
N PRO A 522 17.06 19.92 -14.98
CA PRO A 522 16.90 21.10 -15.82
C PRO A 522 18.20 21.89 -15.73
N ALA A 523 18.79 22.22 -16.87
CA ALA A 523 19.97 23.06 -16.94
C ALA A 523 19.69 24.35 -16.16
N GLU A 524 20.53 24.64 -15.16
CA GLU A 524 20.55 25.94 -14.51
C GLU A 524 20.69 27.03 -15.60
N PRO A 525 19.91 28.12 -15.52
CA PRO A 525 20.15 29.26 -16.40
C PRO A 525 21.56 29.80 -16.14
N PRO A 526 22.32 30.18 -17.17
CA PRO A 526 23.65 30.71 -16.98
C PRO A 526 23.57 31.98 -16.11
N LEU A 527 24.28 31.96 -14.98
CA LEU A 527 24.57 33.15 -14.19
C LEU A 527 25.26 34.17 -15.11
N GLY A 528 24.50 35.20 -15.48
CA GLY A 528 24.98 36.36 -16.21
C GLY A 528 26.13 37.01 -15.45
N GLY A 529 27.32 36.95 -16.05
CA GLY A 529 28.52 37.60 -15.55
C GLY A 529 28.38 39.12 -15.53
N LEU A 530 28.92 39.69 -14.45
CA LEU A 530 29.10 41.11 -14.20
C LEU A 530 29.61 41.91 -15.42
N GLY A 531 28.85 42.91 -15.83
CA GLY A 531 29.37 44.07 -16.55
C GLY A 531 29.71 45.18 -15.56
N LEU A 532 30.98 45.30 -15.18
CA LEU A 532 31.51 46.49 -14.51
C LEU A 532 32.47 47.20 -15.46
N ALA A 533 32.00 48.34 -15.97
CA ALA A 533 32.76 49.22 -16.84
C ALA A 533 33.84 49.95 -16.04
N VAL A 534 35.10 49.84 -16.48
CA VAL A 534 36.16 50.79 -16.10
C VAL A 534 36.72 51.39 -17.38
N ALA A 535 36.38 52.64 -17.61
CA ALA A 535 36.94 53.48 -18.66
C ALA A 535 38.37 53.89 -18.30
N GLY A 536 39.29 53.65 -19.23
CA GLY A 536 40.62 54.23 -19.20
C GLY A 536 40.60 55.66 -19.75
N ALA A 537 41.28 56.58 -19.05
CA ALA A 537 41.77 57.82 -19.62
C ALA A 537 43.18 58.10 -19.09
N LEU A 538 44.12 58.26 -20.03
CA LEU A 538 45.45 58.81 -19.83
C LEU A 538 45.37 60.22 -19.23
N VAL A 539 46.28 60.57 -18.31
CA VAL A 539 47.12 61.80 -18.36
C VAL A 539 48.37 61.59 -17.50
N ALA A 540 49.50 61.98 -18.06
CA ALA A 540 50.83 62.01 -17.47
C ALA A 540 51.01 63.11 -16.41
N ALA A 541 51.83 62.88 -15.38
CA ALA A 541 52.74 63.90 -14.85
C ALA A 541 53.82 63.30 -13.93
N ARG A 542 55.07 63.67 -14.23
CA ARG A 542 56.28 63.54 -13.40
C ARG A 542 56.10 64.22 -12.03
N ARG A 543 56.71 63.66 -10.98
CA ARG A 543 57.94 64.20 -10.34
C ARG A 543 58.37 63.38 -9.10
N ARG A 544 59.69 63.11 -9.07
CA ARG A 544 60.64 62.89 -7.96
C ARG A 544 60.21 63.62 -6.66
N ARG A 545 60.48 63.23 -5.41
CA ARG A 545 61.63 62.59 -4.69
C ARG A 545 61.27 62.64 -3.16
N PRO A 546 62.16 62.30 -2.20
CA PRO A 546 62.60 60.98 -1.74
C PRO A 546 62.27 60.74 -0.23
N THR A 547 62.88 59.67 0.31
CA THR A 547 62.99 59.18 1.70
C THR A 547 61.77 58.51 2.28
#